data_AF-A0A956GK90-F1
#
_entry.id   AF-A0A956GK90-F1
#
_cell.length_a   1.000
_cell.length_b   1.000
_cell.length_c   1.000
_cell.angle_alpha   90.00
_cell.angle_beta   90.00
_cell.angle_gamma   90.00
#
_symmetry.space_group_name_H-M   'P 1'
#
loop_
_entity.id
_entity.type
_entity.pdbx_description
1 polymer ?
#
loop_
_entity_poly.entity_id
_entity_poly.type
_entity_poly.pdbx_seq_one_letter_code
_entity_poly.pdbx_strand_id
1 'polypeptide(L)'
;MNYVLATVIGFLAGLHTSTWGMYKDAPQEGFTWPKYFRSAITGAVLGAGTHYFTQWDLQHVPAARFVYWGLIYCLERAATEFWKYFIREEDQSKYFIPMQFGIMGKPMKDATKRISIGLVVAAICFAIFFGLRALEKKWGADVPTWLLVVTVGSIFGWISAFGGAWKDAPIEGFETFKFFRSPGIAAFWAAILAHFTVSWVVLAIAAEGFTVAAIETYKTFFFPSRPRGKWAGKPVLHPEYLQIRKRFVPLWSGIWLLVIAHGIWAFTQPHLPFIF
;
A
#
# COMPACT_ATOMS: atom_id res chain seq x y z
N MET A 1 19.68 -10.98 14.24
CA MET A 1 18.28 -10.78 14.70
C MET A 1 17.53 -9.75 13.85
N ASN A 2 18.08 -8.56 13.56
CA ASN A 2 17.40 -7.53 12.76
C ASN A 2 16.92 -8.00 11.37
N TYR A 3 17.75 -8.72 10.60
CA TYR A 3 17.31 -9.30 9.31
C TYR A 3 16.12 -10.26 9.45
N VAL A 4 16.08 -11.05 10.54
CA VAL A 4 14.97 -11.97 10.81
C VAL A 4 13.69 -11.16 11.07
N LEU A 5 13.78 -10.13 11.93
CA LEU A 5 12.64 -9.24 12.20
C LEU A 5 12.18 -8.50 10.94
N ALA A 6 13.11 -7.99 10.13
CA ALA A 6 12.78 -7.32 8.87
C ALA A 6 12.02 -8.26 7.91
N THR A 7 12.50 -9.50 7.78
CA THR A 7 11.88 -10.53 6.95
C THR A 7 10.49 -10.89 7.48
N VAL A 8 10.33 -11.04 8.79
CA VAL A 8 9.04 -11.34 9.44
C VAL A 8 8.06 -10.17 9.27
N ILE A 9 8.49 -8.93 9.52
CA ILE A 9 7.64 -7.74 9.32
C ILE A 9 7.17 -7.68 7.87
N GLY A 10 8.07 -7.89 6.91
CA GLY A 10 7.71 -7.93 5.50
C GLY A 10 6.77 -9.07 5.14
N PHE A 11 6.99 -10.27 5.68
CA PHE A 11 6.10 -11.41 5.51
C PHE A 11 4.69 -11.11 6.05
N LEU A 12 4.59 -10.49 7.23
CA LEU A 12 3.32 -10.10 7.85
C LEU A 12 2.61 -8.99 7.06
N ALA A 13 3.34 -8.00 6.54
CA ALA A 13 2.78 -6.98 5.64
C ALA A 13 2.18 -7.64 4.38
N GLY A 14 2.92 -8.56 3.76
CA GLY A 14 2.45 -9.30 2.60
C GLY A 14 1.27 -10.24 2.89
N LEU A 15 1.27 -10.93 4.04
CA LEU A 15 0.12 -11.74 4.49
C LEU A 15 -1.11 -10.87 4.75
N HIS A 16 -0.93 -9.70 5.35
CA HIS A 16 -2.02 -8.76 5.56
C HIS A 16 -2.63 -8.33 4.22
N THR A 17 -1.79 -8.01 3.23
CA THR A 17 -2.22 -7.73 1.84
C THR A 17 -3.01 -8.89 1.23
N SER A 18 -2.44 -10.09 1.22
CA SER A 18 -3.10 -11.22 0.57
C SER A 18 -4.34 -11.69 1.32
N THR A 19 -4.45 -11.43 2.62
CA THR A 19 -5.64 -11.78 3.40
C THR A 19 -6.85 -10.95 3.01
N TRP A 20 -6.73 -9.62 2.95
CA TRP A 20 -7.85 -8.81 2.45
C TRP A 20 -8.09 -9.07 0.95
N GLY A 21 -7.03 -9.35 0.19
CA GLY A 21 -7.14 -9.73 -1.23
C GLY A 21 -7.95 -11.01 -1.41
N MET A 22 -7.67 -12.05 -0.63
CA MET A 22 -8.45 -13.29 -0.60
C MET A 22 -9.89 -13.02 -0.18
N TYR A 23 -10.09 -12.25 0.90
CA TYR A 23 -11.44 -11.96 1.41
C TYR A 23 -12.31 -11.27 0.35
N LYS A 24 -11.71 -10.36 -0.42
CA LYS A 24 -12.39 -9.60 -1.47
C LYS A 24 -12.57 -10.40 -2.77
N ASP A 25 -11.53 -11.11 -3.22
CA ASP A 25 -11.45 -11.63 -4.58
C ASP A 25 -11.79 -13.12 -4.71
N ALA A 26 -11.70 -13.91 -3.63
CA ALA A 26 -11.93 -15.36 -3.69
C ALA A 26 -13.34 -15.77 -4.15
N PRO A 27 -14.44 -15.05 -3.80
CA PRO A 27 -15.76 -15.40 -4.32
C PRO A 27 -15.89 -15.28 -5.86
N GLN A 28 -15.04 -14.47 -6.51
CA GLN A 28 -15.06 -14.24 -7.95
C GLN A 28 -13.98 -15.03 -8.70
N GLU A 29 -12.79 -15.20 -8.12
CA GLU A 29 -11.64 -15.84 -8.80
C GLU A 29 -11.19 -17.16 -8.17
N GLY A 30 -11.83 -17.60 -7.09
CA GLY A 30 -11.41 -18.73 -6.30
C GLY A 30 -10.14 -18.45 -5.48
N PHE A 31 -9.67 -19.48 -4.79
CA PHE A 31 -8.51 -19.42 -3.92
C PHE A 31 -7.49 -20.50 -4.26
N THR A 32 -6.21 -20.12 -4.22
CA THR A 32 -5.10 -21.07 -4.24
C THR A 32 -4.02 -20.60 -3.27
N TRP A 33 -3.37 -21.54 -2.60
CA TRP A 33 -2.27 -21.24 -1.67
C TRP A 33 -1.10 -20.48 -2.32
N PRO A 34 -0.65 -20.81 -3.55
CA PRO A 34 0.40 -20.03 -4.19
C PRO A 34 0.02 -18.56 -4.42
N LYS A 35 -1.22 -18.29 -4.85
CA LYS A 35 -1.71 -16.90 -5.04
C LYS A 35 -1.76 -16.15 -3.71
N TYR A 36 -2.15 -16.84 -2.63
CA TYR A 36 -2.22 -16.27 -1.29
C TYR A 36 -0.84 -15.95 -0.70
N PHE A 37 0.13 -16.86 -0.80
CA PHE A 37 1.46 -16.64 -0.23
C PHE A 37 2.39 -15.79 -1.08
N ARG A 38 2.06 -15.52 -2.37
CA ARG A 38 2.88 -14.68 -3.24
C ARG A 38 3.20 -13.31 -2.61
N SER A 39 2.21 -12.61 -2.06
CA SER A 39 2.44 -11.31 -1.42
C SER A 39 3.24 -11.44 -0.14
N ALA A 40 3.04 -12.50 0.65
CA ALA A 40 3.83 -12.78 1.85
C ALA A 40 5.31 -13.00 1.53
N ILE A 41 5.61 -13.79 0.49
CA ILE A 41 6.98 -14.04 0.02
C ILE A 41 7.58 -12.75 -0.56
N THR A 42 6.82 -12.01 -1.38
CA THR A 42 7.26 -10.72 -1.94
C THR A 42 7.60 -9.74 -0.82
N GLY A 43 6.71 -9.62 0.17
CA GLY A 43 6.92 -8.79 1.35
C GLY A 43 8.13 -9.22 2.17
N ALA A 44 8.35 -10.52 2.36
CA ALA A 44 9.53 -11.04 3.08
C ALA A 44 10.85 -10.67 2.37
N VAL A 45 10.91 -10.84 1.05
CA VAL A 45 12.07 -10.47 0.22
C VAL A 45 12.31 -8.96 0.27
N LEU A 46 11.25 -8.16 0.10
CA LEU A 46 11.34 -6.70 0.22
C LEU A 46 11.74 -6.27 1.63
N GLY A 47 11.26 -6.97 2.66
CA GLY A 47 11.62 -6.76 4.06
C GLY A 47 13.11 -7.00 4.30
N ALA A 48 13.66 -8.12 3.85
CA ALA A 48 15.10 -8.37 3.96
C ALA A 48 15.93 -7.38 3.13
N GLY A 49 15.53 -7.13 1.88
CA GLY A 49 16.24 -6.25 0.95
C GLY A 49 16.24 -4.79 1.40
N THR A 50 15.13 -4.28 1.91
CA THR A 50 15.06 -2.91 2.44
C THR A 50 15.92 -2.76 3.70
N HIS A 51 16.09 -3.83 4.48
CA HIS A 51 16.90 -3.79 5.71
C HIS A 51 18.39 -3.67 5.36
N TYR A 52 18.82 -4.31 4.27
CA TYR A 52 20.16 -4.14 3.73
C TYR A 52 20.52 -2.67 3.48
N PHE A 53 19.57 -1.84 3.05
CA PHE A 53 19.82 -0.40 2.81
C PHE A 53 19.61 0.47 4.05
N THR A 54 18.64 0.12 4.90
CA THR A 54 18.27 0.97 6.06
C THR A 54 19.12 0.70 7.29
N GLN A 55 19.55 -0.55 7.52
CA GLN A 55 20.30 -0.99 8.70
C GLN A 55 19.68 -0.56 10.04
N TRP A 56 18.36 -0.35 10.10
CA TRP A 56 17.66 0.10 11.30
C TRP A 56 17.67 -0.93 12.43
N ASP A 57 17.74 -0.47 13.68
CA ASP A 57 17.59 -1.35 14.83
C ASP A 57 16.12 -1.73 15.06
N LEU A 58 15.68 -2.76 14.34
CA LEU A 58 14.34 -3.32 14.45
C LEU A 58 14.15 -4.16 15.72
N GLN A 59 15.22 -4.56 16.41
CA GLN A 59 15.14 -5.39 17.61
C GLN A 59 14.76 -4.55 18.82
N HIS A 60 15.37 -3.38 19.00
CA HIS A 60 15.19 -2.59 20.21
C HIS A 60 14.28 -1.38 20.04
N VAL A 61 14.02 -0.92 18.80
CA VAL A 61 13.24 0.30 18.56
C VAL A 61 11.84 -0.03 18.02
N PRO A 62 10.76 0.05 18.84
CA PRO A 62 9.39 -0.22 18.38
C PRO A 62 8.92 0.73 17.29
N ALA A 63 9.30 2.01 17.38
CA ALA A 63 9.02 3.03 16.38
C ALA A 63 9.56 2.62 15.00
N ALA A 64 10.79 2.10 14.94
CA ALA A 64 11.37 1.60 13.70
C ALA A 64 10.54 0.45 13.12
N ARG A 65 10.09 -0.51 13.94
CA ARG A 65 9.21 -1.61 13.48
C ARG A 65 7.89 -1.11 12.89
N PHE A 66 7.25 -0.13 13.54
CA PHE A 66 5.98 0.44 13.10
C PHE A 66 6.12 1.16 11.75
N VAL A 67 7.11 2.05 11.63
CA VAL A 67 7.43 2.76 10.38
C VAL A 67 7.81 1.76 9.28
N TYR A 68 8.63 0.77 9.62
CA TYR A 68 9.11 -0.25 8.69
C TYR A 68 7.97 -1.09 8.11
N TRP A 69 6.97 -1.45 8.93
CA TRP A 69 5.79 -2.16 8.43
C TRP A 69 5.07 -1.35 7.35
N GLY A 70 4.81 -0.06 7.59
CA GLY A 70 4.20 0.82 6.59
C GLY A 70 5.03 0.94 5.31
N LEU A 71 6.35 1.11 5.46
CA LEU A 71 7.30 1.16 4.34
C LEU A 71 7.21 -0.10 3.47
N ILE A 72 7.36 -1.28 4.07
CA ILE A 72 7.30 -2.55 3.32
C ILE A 72 5.91 -2.79 2.75
N TYR A 73 4.85 -2.40 3.47
CA TYR A 73 3.49 -2.48 2.96
C TYR A 73 3.35 -1.74 1.63
N CYS A 74 3.79 -0.48 1.56
CA CYS A 74 3.74 0.30 0.33
C CYS A 74 4.59 -0.34 -0.78
N LEU A 75 5.82 -0.78 -0.48
CA LEU A 75 6.70 -1.39 -1.48
C LEU A 75 6.12 -2.68 -2.06
N GLU A 76 5.52 -3.54 -1.22
CA GLU A 76 4.85 -4.76 -1.69
C GLU A 76 3.65 -4.43 -2.59
N ARG A 77 2.85 -3.43 -2.21
CA ARG A 77 1.72 -2.97 -3.03
C ARG A 77 2.21 -2.37 -4.34
N ALA A 78 3.25 -1.55 -4.32
CA ALA A 78 3.85 -0.96 -5.52
C ALA A 78 4.37 -2.05 -6.47
N ALA A 79 5.14 -3.02 -5.96
CA ALA A 79 5.67 -4.12 -6.78
C ALA A 79 4.56 -4.97 -7.40
N THR A 80 3.55 -5.34 -6.62
CA THR A 80 2.45 -6.19 -7.11
C THR A 80 1.48 -5.45 -8.02
N GLU A 81 1.20 -4.17 -7.77
CA GLU A 81 0.42 -3.34 -8.70
C GLU A 81 1.18 -3.07 -9.99
N PHE A 82 2.48 -2.77 -9.93
CA PHE A 82 3.31 -2.58 -11.12
C PHE A 82 3.27 -3.81 -12.03
N TRP A 83 3.47 -5.00 -11.45
CA TRP A 83 3.38 -6.25 -12.18
C TRP A 83 1.99 -6.46 -12.79
N LYS A 84 0.90 -6.22 -12.03
CA LYS A 84 -0.47 -6.38 -12.52
C LYS A 84 -0.84 -5.40 -13.63
N TYR A 85 -0.41 -4.15 -13.50
CA TYR A 85 -0.75 -3.09 -14.43
C TYR A 85 0.04 -3.20 -15.72
N PHE A 86 1.35 -3.41 -15.62
CA PHE A 86 2.23 -3.21 -16.75
C PHE A 86 2.71 -4.52 -17.39
N ILE A 87 2.91 -5.56 -16.60
CA ILE A 87 3.59 -6.78 -17.05
C ILE A 87 2.58 -7.90 -17.35
N ARG A 88 1.73 -8.24 -16.38
CA ARG A 88 0.84 -9.40 -16.45
C ARG A 88 -0.14 -9.32 -17.62
N GLU A 89 -0.27 -10.44 -18.34
CA GLU A 89 -1.36 -10.70 -19.27
C GLU A 89 -2.43 -11.57 -18.63
N GLU A 90 -3.69 -11.13 -18.75
CA GLU A 90 -4.84 -11.82 -18.21
C GLU A 90 -6.10 -11.34 -18.94
N ASP A 91 -7.12 -12.19 -19.05
CA ASP A 91 -8.44 -11.78 -19.52
C ASP A 91 -9.01 -10.67 -18.62
N GLN A 92 -9.27 -9.50 -19.21
CA GLN A 92 -9.83 -8.34 -18.52
C GLN A 92 -11.36 -8.33 -18.52
N SER A 93 -12.02 -9.17 -19.33
CA SER A 93 -13.48 -9.17 -19.48
C SER A 93 -14.22 -9.60 -18.19
N LYS A 94 -13.54 -10.39 -17.35
CA LYS A 94 -14.05 -10.77 -16.02
C LYS A 94 -14.14 -9.60 -15.04
N TYR A 95 -13.40 -8.52 -15.25
CA TYR A 95 -13.42 -7.35 -14.38
C TYR A 95 -14.46 -6.33 -14.84
N PHE A 96 -15.05 -5.62 -13.88
CA PHE A 96 -15.82 -4.40 -14.14
C PHE A 96 -14.87 -3.22 -14.42
N ILE A 97 -13.82 -3.11 -13.61
CA ILE A 97 -12.72 -2.16 -13.83
C ILE A 97 -11.48 -2.96 -14.25
N PRO A 98 -10.96 -2.79 -15.49
CA PRO A 98 -9.78 -3.50 -15.94
C PRO A 98 -8.60 -3.32 -15.00
N MET A 99 -7.86 -4.38 -14.73
CA MET A 99 -6.72 -4.38 -13.81
C MET A 99 -5.38 -4.12 -14.52
N GLN A 100 -5.36 -4.22 -15.85
CA GLN A 100 -4.24 -3.78 -16.68
C GLN A 100 -4.27 -2.27 -16.91
N PHE A 101 -3.10 -1.70 -17.21
CA PHE A 101 -3.01 -0.32 -17.65
C PHE A 101 -3.93 -0.09 -18.86
N GLY A 102 -4.65 1.02 -18.83
CA GLY A 102 -5.61 1.38 -19.84
C GLY A 102 -5.77 2.90 -19.91
N ILE A 103 -6.39 3.36 -20.99
CA ILE A 103 -6.68 4.77 -21.22
C ILE A 103 -8.19 4.89 -21.36
N MET A 104 -8.80 5.80 -20.60
CA MET A 104 -10.26 6.02 -20.59
C MET A 104 -11.05 4.72 -20.36
N GLY A 105 -10.64 3.92 -19.38
CA GLY A 105 -11.30 2.67 -19.02
C GLY A 105 -11.09 1.48 -19.99
N LYS A 106 -10.33 1.67 -21.08
CA LYS A 106 -10.04 0.60 -22.05
C LYS A 106 -8.66 0.00 -21.80
N PRO A 107 -8.52 -1.32 -21.54
CA PRO A 107 -7.23 -1.94 -21.28
C PRO A 107 -6.33 -1.91 -22.52
N MET A 108 -5.05 -1.63 -22.31
CA MET A 108 -4.04 -1.65 -23.34
C MET A 108 -3.60 -3.09 -23.62
N LYS A 109 -3.94 -3.58 -24.82
CA LYS A 109 -3.60 -4.94 -25.27
C LYS A 109 -2.12 -5.11 -25.63
N ASP A 110 -1.49 -4.05 -26.14
CA ASP A 110 -0.09 -4.06 -26.56
C ASP A 110 0.85 -4.12 -25.34
N ALA A 111 1.47 -5.28 -25.13
CA ALA A 111 2.36 -5.55 -24.01
C ALA A 111 3.61 -4.67 -24.04
N THR A 112 4.21 -4.46 -25.22
CA THR A 112 5.43 -3.68 -25.36
C THR A 112 5.19 -2.24 -24.96
N LYS A 113 4.13 -1.60 -25.48
CA LYS A 113 3.78 -0.23 -25.09
C LYS A 113 3.50 -0.14 -23.59
N ARG A 114 2.78 -1.11 -23.05
CA ARG A 114 2.42 -1.16 -21.64
C ARG A 114 3.64 -1.28 -20.73
N ILE A 115 4.61 -2.14 -21.07
CA ILE A 115 5.87 -2.28 -20.35
C ILE A 115 6.71 -1.00 -20.48
N SER A 116 6.81 -0.40 -21.67
CA SER A 116 7.52 0.88 -21.87
C SER A 116 6.95 2.00 -21.02
N ILE A 117 5.62 2.12 -20.95
CA ILE A 117 4.96 3.09 -20.05
C ILE A 117 5.27 2.76 -18.59
N GLY A 118 5.24 1.48 -18.21
CA GLY A 118 5.65 1.04 -16.87
C GLY A 118 7.08 1.49 -16.53
N LEU A 119 8.04 1.34 -17.44
CA LEU A 119 9.41 1.80 -17.23
C LEU A 119 9.49 3.32 -17.04
N VAL A 120 8.70 4.11 -17.78
CA VAL A 120 8.61 5.56 -17.59
C VAL A 120 8.03 5.89 -16.21
N VAL A 121 6.97 5.22 -15.78
CA VAL A 121 6.38 5.40 -14.44
C VAL A 121 7.39 5.04 -13.35
N ALA A 122 8.14 3.94 -13.51
CA ALA A 122 9.20 3.57 -12.58
C ALA A 122 10.29 4.64 -12.51
N ALA A 123 10.74 5.17 -13.66
CA ALA A 123 11.72 6.26 -13.71
C ALA A 123 11.21 7.54 -13.01
N ILE A 124 9.93 7.89 -13.16
CA ILE A 124 9.31 9.00 -12.43
C ILE A 124 9.33 8.74 -10.92
N CYS A 125 8.97 7.54 -10.46
CA CYS A 125 9.04 7.19 -9.04
C CYS A 125 10.47 7.29 -8.49
N PHE A 126 11.48 6.85 -9.25
CA PHE A 126 12.88 7.04 -8.90
C PHE A 126 13.28 8.51 -8.85
N ALA A 127 12.84 9.33 -9.82
CA ALA A 127 13.09 10.76 -9.83
C ALA A 127 12.45 11.47 -8.62
N ILE A 128 11.23 11.09 -8.23
CA ILE A 128 10.57 11.60 -7.01
C ILE A 128 11.38 11.21 -5.78
N PHE A 129 11.83 9.96 -5.66
CA PHE A 129 12.66 9.50 -4.55
C PHE A 129 13.93 10.36 -4.40
N PHE A 130 14.71 10.52 -5.48
CA PHE A 130 15.95 11.29 -5.44
C PHE A 130 15.69 12.79 -5.29
N GLY A 131 14.60 13.30 -5.87
CA GLY A 131 14.11 14.65 -5.67
C GLY A 131 13.87 14.93 -4.20
N LEU A 132 13.03 14.12 -3.54
CA LEU A 132 12.76 14.26 -2.09
C LEU A 132 14.04 14.18 -1.25
N ARG A 133 14.98 13.29 -1.56
CA ARG A 133 16.28 13.24 -0.85
C ARG A 133 17.11 14.51 -1.05
N ALA A 134 17.12 15.08 -2.26
CA ALA A 134 17.84 16.31 -2.55
C ALA A 134 17.19 17.50 -1.81
N LEU A 135 15.85 17.56 -1.78
CA LEU A 135 15.12 18.58 -1.03
C LEU A 135 15.37 18.46 0.48
N GLU A 136 15.27 17.24 1.04
CA GLU A 136 15.52 16.93 2.44
C GLU A 136 16.94 17.36 2.85
N LYS A 137 17.96 17.05 2.03
CA LYS A 137 19.33 17.45 2.31
C LYS A 137 19.51 18.97 2.33
N LYS A 138 18.76 19.70 1.51
CA LYS A 138 18.89 21.16 1.36
C LYS A 138 18.08 21.94 2.39
N TRP A 139 16.88 21.45 2.73
CA TRP A 139 15.87 22.19 3.47
C TRP A 139 15.29 21.43 4.68
N GLY A 140 15.83 20.25 5.00
CA GLY A 140 15.27 19.36 6.03
C GLY A 140 15.11 19.98 7.41
N ALA A 141 16.01 20.89 7.80
CA ALA A 141 15.96 21.58 9.09
C ALA A 141 15.05 22.82 9.10
N ASP A 142 14.69 23.35 7.92
CA ASP A 142 13.98 24.63 7.79
C ASP A 142 12.48 24.45 7.51
N VAL A 143 12.06 23.23 7.17
CA VAL A 143 10.67 22.93 6.83
C VAL A 143 9.91 22.48 8.06
N PRO A 144 8.86 23.22 8.49
CA PRO A 144 8.09 22.83 9.67
C PRO A 144 7.36 21.51 9.40
N THR A 145 7.29 20.65 10.42
CA THR A 145 6.72 19.29 10.30
C THR A 145 5.31 19.26 9.71
N TRP A 146 4.44 20.21 10.05
CA TRP A 146 3.08 20.26 9.47
C TRP A 146 3.07 20.44 7.94
N LEU A 147 4.00 21.23 7.41
CA LEU A 147 4.11 21.48 5.98
C LEU A 147 4.65 20.22 5.29
N LEU A 148 5.63 19.55 5.92
CA LEU A 148 6.15 18.28 5.45
C LEU A 148 5.05 17.21 5.37
N VAL A 149 4.21 17.10 6.39
CA VAL A 149 3.07 16.17 6.45
C VAL A 149 2.08 16.41 5.31
N VAL A 150 1.65 17.66 5.11
CA VAL A 150 0.64 18.00 4.10
C VAL A 150 1.19 17.90 2.68
N THR A 151 2.48 18.18 2.46
CA THR A 151 3.10 18.15 1.12
C THR A 151 3.71 16.80 0.80
N VAL A 152 4.83 16.46 1.44
CA VAL A 152 5.62 15.25 1.18
C VAL A 152 4.89 14.02 1.71
N GLY A 153 4.35 14.08 2.92
CA GLY A 153 3.65 12.96 3.54
C GLY A 153 2.41 12.50 2.75
N SER A 154 1.75 13.42 2.05
CA SER A 154 0.55 13.12 1.26
C SER A 154 0.82 12.80 -0.22
N ILE A 155 2.06 12.93 -0.71
CA ILE A 155 2.39 12.90 -2.15
C ILE A 155 1.96 11.60 -2.84
N PHE A 156 2.19 10.45 -2.20
CA PHE A 156 1.77 9.17 -2.76
C PHE A 156 0.26 8.94 -2.63
N GLY A 157 -0.39 9.56 -1.65
CA GLY A 157 -1.85 9.63 -1.57
C GLY A 157 -2.46 10.39 -2.75
N TRP A 158 -1.81 11.47 -3.21
CA TRP A 158 -2.18 12.16 -4.45
C TRP A 158 -1.98 11.28 -5.68
N ILE A 159 -0.83 10.63 -5.81
CA ILE A 159 -0.56 9.70 -6.92
C ILE A 159 -1.62 8.59 -6.97
N SER A 160 -1.98 8.03 -5.82
CA SER A 160 -3.03 7.02 -5.65
C SER A 160 -4.41 7.55 -6.06
N ALA A 161 -4.75 8.79 -5.68
CA ALA A 161 -6.00 9.44 -6.09
C ALA A 161 -6.07 9.71 -7.60
N PHE A 162 -5.00 10.22 -8.21
CA PHE A 162 -4.92 10.43 -9.65
C PHE A 162 -4.95 9.11 -10.41
N GLY A 163 -4.24 8.08 -9.94
CA GLY A 163 -4.31 6.73 -10.51
C GLY A 163 -5.72 6.15 -10.44
N GLY A 164 -6.40 6.32 -9.31
CA GLY A 164 -7.81 5.94 -9.15
C GLY A 164 -8.74 6.72 -10.07
N ALA A 165 -8.57 8.04 -10.20
CA ALA A 165 -9.37 8.86 -11.11
C ALA A 165 -9.14 8.48 -12.58
N TRP A 166 -7.88 8.27 -12.98
CA TRP A 166 -7.53 7.82 -14.33
C TRP A 166 -8.17 6.49 -14.70
N LYS A 167 -8.20 5.56 -13.73
CA LYS A 167 -8.63 4.18 -13.95
C LYS A 167 -10.14 3.97 -13.74
N ASP A 168 -10.67 4.42 -12.61
CA ASP A 168 -12.03 4.14 -12.17
C ASP A 168 -13.02 5.15 -12.75
N ALA A 169 -12.68 6.45 -12.79
CA ALA A 169 -13.65 7.50 -13.14
C ALA A 169 -14.24 7.40 -14.56
N PRO A 170 -13.50 6.93 -15.59
CA PRO A 170 -14.10 6.69 -16.90
C PRO A 170 -15.22 5.63 -16.91
N ILE A 171 -15.29 4.78 -15.88
CA ILE A 171 -16.25 3.67 -15.78
C ILE A 171 -17.31 3.96 -14.71
N GLU A 172 -16.88 4.42 -13.53
CA GLU A 172 -17.75 4.67 -12.36
C GLU A 172 -18.25 6.12 -12.28
N GLY A 173 -17.70 7.04 -13.06
CA GLY A 173 -17.88 8.48 -12.87
C GLY A 173 -16.90 9.06 -11.84
N PHE A 174 -16.67 10.37 -11.90
CA PHE A 174 -15.80 11.08 -10.95
C PHE A 174 -16.57 11.46 -9.68
N GLU A 175 -16.02 11.11 -8.52
CA GLU A 175 -16.59 11.45 -7.21
C GLU A 175 -15.55 12.22 -6.37
N THR A 176 -15.84 13.49 -6.08
CA THR A 176 -14.90 14.43 -5.45
C THR A 176 -14.43 13.96 -4.06
N PHE A 177 -15.34 13.47 -3.21
CA PHE A 177 -14.95 12.98 -1.88
C PHE A 177 -14.11 11.69 -1.95
N LYS A 178 -14.40 10.81 -2.92
CA LYS A 178 -13.60 9.61 -3.19
C LYS A 178 -12.17 9.99 -3.63
N PHE A 179 -12.01 11.09 -4.37
CA PHE A 179 -10.74 11.62 -4.84
C PHE A 179 -9.85 12.14 -3.70
N PHE A 180 -10.38 12.99 -2.82
CA PHE A 180 -9.59 13.57 -1.72
C PHE A 180 -9.33 12.61 -0.54
N ARG A 181 -9.98 11.44 -0.52
CA ARG A 181 -9.79 10.45 0.55
C ARG A 181 -8.36 9.97 0.68
N SER A 182 -7.69 9.60 -0.43
CA SER A 182 -6.33 9.05 -0.35
C SER A 182 -5.30 10.08 0.15
N PRO A 183 -5.26 11.32 -0.36
CA PRO A 183 -4.38 12.36 0.18
C PRO A 183 -4.67 12.69 1.64
N GLY A 184 -5.94 12.79 2.03
CA GLY A 184 -6.31 13.09 3.42
C GLY A 184 -5.89 12.00 4.39
N ILE A 185 -6.09 10.72 4.05
CA ILE A 185 -5.64 9.60 4.88
C ILE A 185 -4.12 9.49 4.89
N ALA A 186 -3.44 9.78 3.77
CA ALA A 186 -1.97 9.83 3.72
C ALA A 186 -1.41 10.94 4.61
N ALA A 187 -1.99 12.14 4.58
CA ALA A 187 -1.62 13.21 5.49
C ALA A 187 -1.85 12.83 6.97
N PHE A 188 -2.96 12.15 7.28
CA PHE A 188 -3.22 11.65 8.64
C PHE A 188 -2.14 10.65 9.10
N TRP A 189 -1.80 9.66 8.28
CA TRP A 189 -0.75 8.69 8.64
C TRP A 189 0.64 9.31 8.65
N ALA A 190 0.93 10.25 7.76
CA ALA A 190 2.16 11.02 7.80
C ALA A 190 2.25 11.83 9.10
N ALA A 191 1.15 12.39 9.59
CA ALA A 191 1.17 13.11 10.86
C ALA A 191 1.61 12.22 12.02
N ILE A 192 1.08 10.99 12.07
CA ILE A 192 1.47 9.98 13.07
C ILE A 192 2.95 9.57 12.89
N LEU A 193 3.37 9.31 11.66
CA LEU A 193 4.72 8.81 11.37
C LEU A 193 5.82 9.87 11.52
N ALA A 194 5.48 11.15 11.42
CA ALA A 194 6.41 12.26 11.61
C ALA A 194 7.01 12.28 13.02
N HIS A 195 6.35 11.66 14.01
CA HIS A 195 6.91 11.45 15.34
C HIS A 195 8.09 10.45 15.37
N PHE A 196 8.25 9.63 14.33
CA PHE A 196 9.14 8.46 14.35
C PHE A 196 10.19 8.48 13.25
N THR A 197 10.13 9.42 12.31
CA THR A 197 11.13 9.55 11.25
C THR A 197 11.31 11.00 10.81
N VAL A 198 12.56 11.38 10.59
CA VAL A 198 12.93 12.64 9.93
C VAL A 198 13.10 12.47 8.43
N SER A 199 13.10 11.23 7.92
CA SER A 199 13.33 10.99 6.51
C SER A 199 12.08 11.24 5.68
N TRP A 200 12.16 12.24 4.81
CA TRP A 200 11.06 12.67 3.95
C TRP A 200 10.55 11.55 3.05
N VAL A 201 11.47 10.76 2.50
CA VAL A 201 11.14 9.61 1.66
C VAL A 201 10.45 8.50 2.45
N VAL A 202 11.00 8.16 3.62
CA VAL A 202 10.41 7.12 4.47
C VAL A 202 9.01 7.53 4.90
N LEU A 203 8.84 8.79 5.32
CA LEU A 203 7.57 9.36 5.72
C LEU A 203 6.53 9.19 4.61
N ALA A 204 6.85 9.63 3.40
CA ALA A 204 5.95 9.56 2.25
C ALA A 204 5.53 8.12 1.91
N ILE A 205 6.51 7.20 1.83
CA ILE A 205 6.24 5.80 1.43
C ILE A 205 5.49 5.06 2.55
N ALA A 206 5.93 5.20 3.80
CA ALA A 206 5.28 4.52 4.92
C ALA A 206 3.85 5.04 5.14
N ALA A 207 3.61 6.34 5.00
CA ALA A 207 2.28 6.93 5.09
C ALA A 207 1.33 6.36 4.03
N GLU A 208 1.78 6.19 2.77
CA GLU A 208 0.98 5.53 1.74
C GLU A 208 0.72 4.05 2.07
N GLY A 209 1.71 3.35 2.63
CA GLY A 209 1.52 1.96 3.06
C GLY A 209 0.38 1.81 4.06
N PHE A 210 0.37 2.64 5.10
CA PHE A 210 -0.73 2.68 6.07
C PHE A 210 -2.05 3.17 5.45
N THR A 211 -1.99 4.11 4.48
CA THR A 211 -3.15 4.59 3.75
C THR A 211 -3.83 3.47 2.99
N VAL A 212 -3.08 2.71 2.20
CA VAL A 212 -3.59 1.55 1.47
C VAL A 212 -4.12 0.50 2.44
N ALA A 213 -3.36 0.19 3.49
CA ALA A 213 -3.79 -0.78 4.50
C ALA A 213 -5.13 -0.38 5.15
N ALA A 214 -5.28 0.87 5.59
CA ALA A 214 -6.48 1.37 6.25
C ALA A 214 -7.68 1.47 5.29
N ILE A 215 -7.46 1.95 4.07
CA ILE A 215 -8.52 2.05 3.06
C ILE A 215 -9.02 0.67 2.65
N GLU A 216 -8.13 -0.29 2.39
CA GLU A 216 -8.54 -1.65 2.02
C GLU A 216 -9.19 -2.38 3.20
N THR A 217 -8.77 -2.09 4.43
CA THR A 217 -9.43 -2.55 5.67
C THR A 217 -10.89 -2.11 5.71
N TYR A 218 -11.11 -0.79 5.62
CA TYR A 218 -12.43 -0.19 5.62
C TYR A 218 -13.30 -0.73 4.48
N LYS A 219 -12.77 -0.77 3.26
CA LYS A 219 -13.52 -1.25 2.08
C LYS A 219 -13.89 -2.73 2.17
N THR A 220 -13.01 -3.57 2.72
CA THR A 220 -13.15 -5.03 2.69
C THR A 220 -14.01 -5.55 3.83
N PHE A 221 -13.77 -5.08 5.06
CA PHE A 221 -14.35 -5.69 6.26
C PHE A 221 -15.56 -4.94 6.82
N PHE A 222 -15.73 -3.64 6.52
CA PHE A 222 -16.87 -2.86 7.03
C PHE A 222 -18.08 -2.87 6.08
N PHE A 223 -17.89 -3.31 4.82
CA PHE A 223 -18.97 -3.45 3.83
C PHE A 223 -18.95 -4.83 3.14
N PRO A 224 -19.00 -5.94 3.88
CA PRO A 224 -18.77 -7.28 3.35
C PRO A 224 -19.82 -7.77 2.34
N SER A 225 -20.98 -7.10 2.29
CA SER A 225 -22.13 -7.45 1.46
C SER A 225 -22.22 -6.70 0.13
N ARG A 226 -21.31 -5.74 -0.16
CA ARG A 226 -21.34 -4.96 -1.40
C ARG A 226 -20.12 -5.28 -2.27
N PRO A 227 -20.26 -6.02 -3.39
CA PRO A 227 -19.18 -6.13 -4.36
C PRO A 227 -18.85 -4.73 -4.91
N ARG A 228 -17.65 -4.23 -4.60
CA ARG A 228 -17.19 -2.87 -4.94
C ARG A 228 -15.93 -2.92 -5.80
N GLY A 229 -15.72 -1.86 -6.58
CA GLY A 229 -14.56 -1.71 -7.45
C GLY A 229 -14.57 -2.74 -8.59
N LYS A 230 -13.46 -3.44 -8.80
CA LYS A 230 -13.26 -4.33 -9.96
C LYS A 230 -14.30 -5.46 -10.12
N TRP A 231 -15.09 -5.75 -9.09
CA TRP A 231 -16.14 -6.79 -9.09
C TRP A 231 -17.58 -6.27 -9.10
N ALA A 232 -17.80 -4.96 -9.17
CA ALA A 232 -19.15 -4.42 -9.15
C ALA A 232 -19.99 -5.02 -10.30
N GLY A 233 -21.18 -5.56 -9.97
CA GLY A 233 -22.08 -6.20 -10.93
C GLY A 233 -21.60 -7.54 -11.52
N LYS A 234 -20.46 -8.09 -11.07
CA LYS A 234 -19.97 -9.40 -11.55
C LYS A 234 -20.54 -10.55 -10.72
N PRO A 235 -20.81 -11.72 -11.35
CA PRO A 235 -21.34 -12.89 -10.65
C PRO A 235 -20.33 -13.45 -9.66
N VAL A 236 -20.86 -14.08 -8.60
CA VAL A 236 -20.06 -14.90 -7.67
C VAL A 236 -19.92 -16.28 -8.29
N LEU A 237 -18.70 -16.65 -8.67
CA LEU A 237 -18.40 -17.93 -9.32
C LEU A 237 -18.06 -19.04 -8.31
N HIS A 238 -17.63 -18.65 -7.10
CA HIS A 238 -17.19 -19.56 -6.04
C HIS A 238 -17.86 -19.21 -4.70
N PRO A 239 -19.16 -19.54 -4.54
CA PRO A 239 -19.96 -19.14 -3.39
C PRO A 239 -19.45 -19.70 -2.05
N GLU A 240 -18.75 -20.83 -2.06
CA GLU A 240 -18.14 -21.44 -0.86
C GLU A 240 -17.15 -20.49 -0.16
N TYR A 241 -16.46 -19.64 -0.91
CA TYR A 241 -15.52 -18.68 -0.33
C TYR A 241 -16.19 -17.53 0.41
N LEU A 242 -17.50 -17.32 0.28
CA LEU A 242 -18.23 -16.36 1.11
C LEU A 242 -18.19 -16.73 2.60
N GLN A 243 -18.12 -18.03 2.91
CA GLN A 243 -17.99 -18.54 4.27
C GLN A 243 -16.54 -18.81 4.66
N ILE A 244 -15.76 -19.46 3.78
CA ILE A 244 -14.35 -19.81 4.07
C ILE A 244 -13.52 -18.56 4.38
N ARG A 245 -13.74 -17.45 3.67
CA ARG A 245 -12.96 -16.21 3.88
C ARG A 245 -13.02 -15.67 5.31
N LYS A 246 -14.11 -15.95 6.04
CA LYS A 246 -14.28 -15.52 7.43
C LYS A 246 -13.23 -16.13 8.36
N ARG A 247 -12.73 -17.33 8.04
CA ARG A 247 -11.69 -18.03 8.83
C ARG A 247 -10.34 -17.30 8.82
N PHE A 248 -10.12 -16.39 7.89
CA PHE A 248 -8.88 -15.62 7.79
C PHE A 248 -8.95 -14.26 8.49
N VAL A 249 -10.14 -13.83 8.92
CA VAL A 249 -10.32 -12.58 9.68
C VAL A 249 -9.50 -12.55 10.97
N PRO A 250 -9.36 -13.64 11.75
CA PRO A 250 -8.51 -13.63 12.94
C PRO A 250 -7.04 -13.36 12.63
N LEU A 251 -6.48 -13.97 11.57
CA LEU A 251 -5.10 -13.71 11.15
C LEU A 251 -4.90 -12.24 10.77
N TRP A 252 -5.80 -11.71 9.93
CA TRP A 252 -5.77 -10.31 9.52
C TRP A 252 -5.87 -9.36 10.71
N SER A 253 -6.79 -9.63 11.64
CA SER A 253 -6.98 -8.83 12.86
C SER A 253 -5.77 -8.91 13.77
N GLY A 254 -5.17 -10.09 13.93
CA GLY A 254 -3.96 -10.30 14.71
C GLY A 254 -2.78 -9.50 14.20
N ILE A 255 -2.61 -9.38 12.88
CA ILE A 255 -1.56 -8.54 12.28
C ILE A 255 -1.81 -7.06 12.60
N TRP A 256 -3.04 -6.57 12.45
CA TRP A 256 -3.38 -5.20 12.83
C TRP A 256 -3.13 -4.92 14.31
N LEU A 257 -3.58 -5.82 15.19
CA LEU A 257 -3.36 -5.69 16.64
C LEU A 257 -1.87 -5.62 16.97
N LEU A 258 -1.04 -6.42 16.31
CA LEU A 258 0.42 -6.38 16.48
C LEU A 258 1.02 -5.04 16.03
N VAL A 259 0.58 -4.53 14.87
CA VAL A 259 1.04 -3.24 14.33
C VAL A 259 0.61 -2.08 15.22
N ILE A 260 -0.65 -2.07 15.68
CA ILE A 260 -1.18 -1.06 16.59
C ILE A 260 -0.47 -1.12 17.93
N ALA A 261 -0.23 -2.30 18.49
CA ALA A 261 0.52 -2.46 19.73
C ALA A 261 1.95 -1.88 19.62
N HIS A 262 2.60 -2.08 18.48
CA HIS A 262 3.91 -1.47 18.20
C HIS A 262 3.83 0.05 18.05
N GLY A 263 2.79 0.57 17.42
CA GLY A 263 2.54 2.01 17.33
C GLY A 263 2.31 2.64 18.71
N ILE A 264 1.47 2.03 19.54
CA ILE A 264 1.24 2.49 20.93
C ILE A 264 2.54 2.44 21.73
N TRP A 265 3.28 1.34 21.65
CA TRP A 265 4.58 1.22 22.33
C TRP A 265 5.57 2.28 21.84
N ALA A 266 5.59 2.60 20.53
CA ALA A 266 6.45 3.65 20.01
C ALA A 266 6.16 5.02 20.67
N PHE A 267 4.89 5.34 20.95
CA PHE A 267 4.52 6.58 21.65
C PHE A 267 4.85 6.60 23.15
N THR A 268 5.10 5.44 23.78
CA THR A 268 5.57 5.41 25.19
C THR A 268 7.08 5.60 25.30
N GLN A 269 7.81 5.63 24.19
CA GLN A 269 9.24 5.91 24.12
C GLN A 269 9.49 7.37 23.68
N PRO A 270 10.72 7.89 23.87
CA PRO A 270 11.10 9.19 23.32
C PRO A 270 10.85 9.25 21.80
N HIS A 271 10.19 10.30 21.35
CA HIS A 271 9.79 10.50 19.95
C HIS A 271 9.86 11.98 19.58
N LEU A 272 9.80 12.27 18.28
CA LEU A 272 9.93 13.62 17.75
C LEU A 272 8.67 14.45 18.09
N PRO A 273 8.83 15.72 18.50
CA PRO A 273 7.71 16.63 18.68
C PRO A 273 7.11 17.04 17.33
N PHE A 274 5.78 17.24 17.28
CA PHE A 274 5.06 17.49 16.02
C PHE A 274 5.18 18.94 15.48
N ILE A 275 5.45 19.92 16.35
CA ILE A 275 5.27 21.36 16.03
C ILE A 275 6.60 22.08 15.72
N PHE A 276 7.70 21.36 15.56
CA PHE A 276 8.98 21.94 15.14
C PHE A 276 9.27 21.65 13.67
#